data_AF-A0A9J7KKP9-F1
#
_entry.id   AF-A0A9J7KKP9-F1
#
_cell.length_a   1.000
_cell.length_b   1.000
_cell.length_c   1.000
_cell.angle_alpha   90.00
_cell.angle_beta   90.00
_cell.angle_gamma   90.00
#
_symmetry.space_group_name_H-M   'P 1'
#
loop_
_entity.id
_entity.type
_entity.pdbx_description
1 polymer ?
#
loop_
_entity_poly.entity_id
_entity_poly.type
_entity_poly.pdbx_seq_one_letter_code
_entity_poly.pdbx_strand_id
1 'polypeptide(L)'
;MNRQRRQARSAQRNGRADDIVYLNVGGHFYTTTRRTITRYPNSRLGRMFRPGAKGFNYPRFPSLWDEQGQFVIDRDGKIFRHVLNFLRLGELVLPDDFRELDLLEKEAEFYDIQELVKAVRTWGKYGCQPVDFNEERIWF
;
A
#
# COMPACT_ATOMS: atom_id res chain seq x y z
N MET A 1 22.28 -2.00 -41.02
CA MET A 1 22.25 -2.91 -39.85
C MET A 1 22.14 -2.05 -38.59
N ASN A 2 21.16 -2.29 -37.68
CA ASN A 2 20.88 -1.53 -36.43
C ASN A 2 19.76 -0.46 -36.42
N ARG A 3 18.52 -0.84 -36.72
CA ARG A 3 17.32 -0.15 -36.16
C ARG A 3 16.31 -1.06 -35.48
N GLN A 4 16.40 -2.38 -35.66
CA GLN A 4 15.39 -3.34 -35.17
C GLN A 4 15.65 -3.91 -33.77
N ARG A 5 16.78 -3.59 -33.11
CA ARG A 5 17.09 -4.14 -31.77
C ARG A 5 16.54 -3.33 -30.59
N ARG A 6 16.00 -2.12 -30.80
CA ARG A 6 15.46 -1.28 -29.72
C ARG A 6 13.98 -1.55 -29.39
N GLN A 7 13.23 -2.17 -30.29
CA GLN A 7 11.79 -2.39 -30.12
C GLN A 7 11.43 -3.78 -29.53
N ALA A 8 12.41 -4.65 -29.27
CA ALA A 8 12.16 -5.99 -28.74
C ALA A 8 12.20 -6.11 -27.20
N ARG A 9 12.47 -5.01 -26.46
CA ARG A 9 12.52 -5.03 -24.98
C ARG A 9 11.19 -4.71 -24.29
N SER A 10 10.20 -4.20 -25.02
CA SER A 10 8.94 -3.72 -24.44
C SER A 10 7.78 -4.71 -24.51
N ALA A 11 7.93 -5.85 -25.20
CA ALA A 11 6.81 -6.76 -25.51
C ALA A 11 6.81 -8.09 -24.73
N GLN A 12 7.66 -8.27 -23.71
CA GLN A 12 7.72 -9.53 -22.97
C GLN A 12 7.86 -9.33 -21.46
N ARG A 13 6.80 -8.80 -20.84
CA ARG A 13 6.57 -8.88 -19.38
C ARG A 13 5.20 -9.47 -19.04
N ASN A 14 4.65 -10.30 -19.92
CA ASN A 14 3.48 -11.11 -19.59
C ASN A 14 3.91 -12.45 -19.00
N GLY A 15 3.63 -12.61 -17.71
CA GLY A 15 3.66 -13.89 -16.99
C GLY A 15 4.87 -14.06 -16.08
N ARG A 16 4.72 -13.67 -14.81
CA ARG A 16 5.29 -14.27 -13.59
C ARG A 16 4.86 -13.44 -12.38
N ALA A 17 4.78 -14.06 -11.21
CA ALA A 17 4.30 -13.47 -9.96
C ALA A 17 4.86 -12.06 -9.68
N ASP A 18 4.05 -11.22 -9.02
CA ASP A 18 4.54 -10.11 -8.19
C ASP A 18 5.46 -9.07 -8.87
N ASP A 19 4.88 -8.20 -9.72
CA ASP A 19 5.57 -6.98 -10.18
C ASP A 19 6.11 -6.19 -8.97
N ILE A 20 7.41 -5.88 -8.99
CA ILE A 20 8.01 -4.95 -8.03
C ILE A 20 7.47 -3.53 -8.28
N VAL A 21 7.09 -2.85 -7.20
CA VAL A 21 6.58 -1.47 -7.18
C VAL A 21 7.50 -0.62 -6.33
N TYR A 22 7.93 0.52 -6.89
CA TYR A 22 8.73 1.53 -6.22
C TYR A 22 7.85 2.74 -5.87
N LEU A 23 7.92 3.18 -4.61
CA LEU A 23 7.13 4.27 -4.06
C LEU A 23 8.05 5.29 -3.40
N ASN A 24 7.73 6.57 -3.56
CA ASN A 24 8.32 7.67 -2.81
C ASN A 24 7.20 8.33 -1.99
N VAL A 25 7.23 8.19 -0.66
CA VAL A 25 6.18 8.70 0.23
C VAL A 25 6.76 9.80 1.10
N GLY A 26 6.46 11.06 0.80
CA GLY A 26 7.00 12.21 1.53
C GLY A 26 8.53 12.20 1.66
N GLY A 27 9.24 11.78 0.59
CA GLY A 27 10.70 11.64 0.57
C GLY A 27 11.25 10.32 1.11
N HIS A 28 10.39 9.40 1.57
CA HIS A 28 10.80 8.06 2.02
C HIS A 28 10.57 7.04 0.92
N PHE A 29 11.66 6.35 0.53
CA PHE A 29 11.63 5.39 -0.57
C PHE A 29 11.27 3.99 -0.07
N TYR A 30 10.26 3.41 -0.69
CA TYR A 30 9.78 2.07 -0.40
C TYR A 30 9.82 1.20 -1.65
N THR A 31 10.13 -0.08 -1.44
CA THR A 31 10.01 -1.12 -2.46
C THR A 31 9.07 -2.20 -1.94
N THR A 32 8.13 -2.61 -2.77
CA THR A 32 7.16 -3.66 -2.45
C THR A 32 6.73 -4.43 -3.69
N THR A 33 5.80 -5.36 -3.55
CA THR A 33 5.19 -6.08 -4.67
C THR A 33 3.79 -5.54 -4.96
N ARG A 34 3.33 -5.72 -6.20
CA ARG A 34 1.95 -5.43 -6.59
C ARG A 34 0.97 -6.18 -5.70
N ARG A 35 1.21 -7.47 -5.43
CA ARG A 35 0.36 -8.29 -4.55
C ARG A 35 0.17 -7.66 -3.17
N THR A 36 1.25 -7.16 -2.57
CA THR A 36 1.17 -6.49 -1.26
C THR A 36 0.36 -5.20 -1.35
N ILE A 37 0.69 -4.30 -2.28
CA ILE A 37 0.04 -2.98 -2.37
C ILE A 37 -1.44 -3.09 -2.81
N THR A 38 -1.82 -4.20 -3.45
CA THR A 38 -3.20 -4.50 -3.84
C THR A 38 -3.94 -5.46 -2.90
N ARG A 39 -3.39 -5.79 -1.72
CA ARG A 39 -4.00 -6.76 -0.79
C ARG A 39 -5.44 -6.42 -0.45
N TYR A 40 -5.74 -5.13 -0.29
CA TYR A 40 -7.11 -4.62 -0.15
C TYR A 40 -7.48 -3.94 -1.47
N PRO A 41 -8.13 -4.64 -2.41
CA PRO A 41 -8.32 -4.12 -3.76
C PRO A 41 -9.17 -2.84 -3.73
N ASN A 42 -10.12 -2.76 -2.79
CA ASN A 42 -11.05 -1.64 -2.66
C ASN A 42 -10.40 -0.41 -1.99
N SER A 43 -9.18 -0.50 -1.46
CA SER A 43 -8.48 0.66 -0.89
C SER A 43 -7.99 1.63 -1.96
N ARG A 44 -7.57 2.84 -1.57
CA ARG A 44 -6.97 3.82 -2.48
C ARG A 44 -5.74 3.24 -3.19
N LEU A 45 -4.86 2.58 -2.43
CA LEU A 45 -3.67 1.90 -2.96
C LEU A 45 -4.06 0.72 -3.87
N GLY A 46 -5.02 -0.10 -3.44
CA GLY A 46 -5.51 -1.21 -4.24
C GLY A 46 -6.01 -0.76 -5.60
N ARG A 47 -6.87 0.25 -5.64
CA ARG A 47 -7.40 0.85 -6.87
C ARG A 47 -6.31 1.42 -7.78
N MET A 48 -5.24 1.99 -7.21
CA MET A 48 -4.10 2.54 -7.97
C MET A 48 -3.28 1.46 -8.70
N PHE A 49 -3.16 0.26 -8.13
CA PHE A 49 -2.22 -0.76 -8.61
C PHE A 49 -2.87 -2.06 -9.16
N ARG A 50 -4.22 -2.13 -9.31
CA ARG A 50 -4.92 -3.34 -9.84
C ARG A 50 -4.55 -3.67 -11.30
N PRO A 51 -4.36 -4.95 -11.65
CA PRO A 51 -4.25 -5.40 -13.04
C PRO A 51 -5.55 -5.16 -13.81
N GLY A 52 -5.47 -4.72 -15.08
CA GLY A 52 -6.65 -4.64 -15.94
C GLY A 52 -7.61 -3.50 -15.64
N ALA A 53 -7.16 -2.45 -14.94
CA ALA A 53 -7.83 -1.14 -14.90
C ALA A 53 -7.84 -0.50 -16.32
N LYS A 54 -8.51 -1.15 -17.28
CA LYS A 54 -8.78 -0.64 -18.62
C LYS A 54 -9.73 0.54 -18.48
N GLY A 55 -9.23 1.73 -18.76
CA GLY A 55 -9.92 3.00 -18.52
C GLY A 55 -9.06 4.01 -17.76
N PHE A 56 -7.95 3.57 -17.18
CA PHE A 56 -6.88 4.45 -16.74
C PHE A 56 -5.55 4.01 -17.36
N ASN A 57 -5.10 4.71 -18.40
CA ASN A 57 -3.74 5.24 -18.27
C ASN A 57 -3.74 5.91 -16.88
N TYR A 58 -2.95 5.40 -15.92
CA TYR A 58 -2.79 5.85 -14.52
C TYR A 58 -3.59 7.12 -14.15
N PRO A 59 -4.43 7.12 -13.10
CA PRO A 59 -5.41 8.17 -12.88
C PRO A 59 -4.80 9.56 -12.94
N ARG A 60 -5.18 10.33 -13.99
CA ARG A 60 -5.54 11.77 -14.03
C ARG A 60 -4.69 12.77 -13.23
N PHE A 61 -3.51 12.36 -12.78
CA PHE A 61 -2.55 13.08 -11.97
C PHE A 61 -1.13 12.74 -12.46
N PRO A 62 -0.69 13.35 -13.58
CA PRO A 62 0.69 13.23 -14.05
C PRO A 62 1.74 13.63 -13.01
N SER A 63 1.33 14.37 -11.96
CA SER A 63 2.14 14.86 -10.85
C SER A 63 2.57 13.80 -9.83
N LEU A 64 2.18 12.54 -9.99
CA LEU A 64 2.50 11.45 -9.05
C LEU A 64 3.66 10.56 -9.50
N TRP A 65 4.42 10.98 -10.52
CA TRP A 65 5.62 10.27 -10.97
C TRP A 65 6.80 11.22 -10.94
N ASP A 66 7.89 10.82 -10.29
CA ASP A 66 9.14 11.56 -10.37
C ASP A 66 9.86 11.31 -11.70
N GLU A 67 10.95 12.04 -11.94
CA GLU A 67 11.79 11.90 -13.13
C GLU A 67 12.40 10.49 -13.25
N GLN A 68 12.43 9.73 -12.16
CA GLN A 68 12.93 8.36 -12.08
C GLN A 68 11.82 7.31 -12.32
N GLY A 69 10.57 7.74 -12.51
CA GLY A 69 9.43 6.87 -12.74
C GLY A 69 8.94 6.13 -11.49
N GLN A 70 9.19 6.67 -10.30
CA GLN A 70 8.65 6.16 -9.03
C GLN A 70 7.34 6.88 -8.69
N PHE A 71 6.42 6.15 -8.04
CA PHE A 71 5.14 6.72 -7.66
C PHE A 71 5.28 7.56 -6.40
N VAL A 72 5.03 8.86 -6.53
CA VAL A 72 5.14 9.85 -5.45
C VAL A 72 3.80 9.97 -4.73
N ILE A 73 3.84 9.88 -3.40
CA ILE A 73 2.71 10.08 -2.50
C ILE A 73 3.11 11.19 -1.54
N ASP A 74 2.37 12.30 -1.58
CA ASP A 74 2.56 13.42 -0.66
C ASP A 74 1.89 13.15 0.70
N ARG A 75 2.44 12.18 1.43
CA ARG A 75 1.99 11.72 2.77
C ARG A 75 3.18 11.43 3.67
N ASP A 76 2.92 11.15 4.95
CA ASP A 76 3.98 10.85 5.90
C ASP A 76 4.65 9.50 5.60
N GLY A 77 5.92 9.59 5.19
CA GLY A 77 6.71 8.43 4.84
C GLY A 77 7.07 7.54 6.02
N LYS A 78 7.21 8.06 7.24
CA LYS A 78 7.56 7.24 8.42
C LYS A 78 6.37 6.38 8.84
N ILE A 79 5.19 6.98 8.88
CA ILE A 79 3.95 6.30 9.26
C ILE A 79 3.54 5.27 8.19
N PHE A 80 3.82 5.56 6.91
CA PHE A 80 3.58 4.62 5.82
C PHE A 80 4.26 3.26 6.02
N ARG A 81 5.37 3.18 6.76
CA ARG A 81 6.01 1.90 7.12
C ARG A 81 5.00 0.94 7.78
N HIS A 82 4.19 1.45 8.71
CA HIS A 82 3.23 0.66 9.46
C HIS A 82 2.05 0.24 8.58
N VAL A 83 1.58 1.14 7.71
CA VAL A 83 0.59 0.82 6.66
C VAL A 83 1.11 -0.31 5.78
N LEU A 84 2.34 -0.20 5.29
CA LEU A 84 2.94 -1.20 4.41
C LEU A 84 3.15 -2.55 5.12
N ASN A 85 3.53 -2.54 6.40
CA ASN A 85 3.66 -3.77 7.19
C ASN A 85 2.30 -4.42 7.43
N PHE A 86 1.25 -3.66 7.70
CA PHE A 86 -0.12 -4.18 7.78
C PHE A 86 -0.53 -4.85 6.46
N LEU A 87 -0.22 -4.25 5.32
CA LEU A 87 -0.46 -4.88 4.01
C LEU A 87 0.34 -6.17 3.81
N ARG A 88 1.52 -6.32 4.42
CA ARG A 88 2.35 -7.55 4.32
C ARG A 88 1.86 -8.66 5.24
N LEU A 89 1.55 -8.34 6.49
CA LEU A 89 1.22 -9.30 7.52
C LEU A 89 -0.29 -9.61 7.54
N GLY A 90 -1.13 -8.59 7.40
CA GLY A 90 -2.58 -8.67 7.59
C GLY A 90 -3.01 -8.35 9.02
N GLU A 91 -2.07 -7.98 9.87
CA GLU A 91 -2.25 -7.59 11.27
C GLU A 91 -1.45 -6.33 11.57
N LEU A 92 -1.89 -5.59 12.58
CA LEU A 92 -1.24 -4.35 13.01
C LEU A 92 -0.19 -4.66 14.07
N VAL A 93 1.08 -4.51 13.69
CA VAL A 93 2.23 -4.65 14.60
C VAL A 93 2.91 -3.29 14.76
N LEU A 94 2.91 -2.79 15.99
CA LEU A 94 3.49 -1.50 16.36
C LEU A 94 4.57 -1.71 17.45
N PRO A 95 5.60 -0.85 17.49
CA PRO A 95 6.50 -0.79 18.65
C PRO A 95 5.73 -0.54 19.95
N ASP A 96 6.24 -1.08 21.06
CA ASP A 96 5.64 -0.91 22.39
C ASP A 96 5.52 0.56 22.80
N ASP A 97 6.44 1.40 22.32
CA ASP A 97 6.51 2.84 22.60
C ASP A 97 5.93 3.69 21.46
N PHE A 98 5.10 3.12 20.58
CA PHE A 98 4.51 3.86 19.47
C PHE A 98 3.52 4.93 19.96
N ARG A 99 3.84 6.20 19.69
CA ARG A 99 3.08 7.38 20.16
C ARG A 99 2.26 8.10 19.09
N GLU A 100 2.36 7.67 17.83
CA GLU A 100 1.77 8.36 16.68
C GLU A 100 0.49 7.66 16.17
N LEU A 101 -0.33 7.12 17.09
CA LEU A 101 -1.57 6.41 16.76
C LEU A 101 -2.57 7.26 15.98
N ASP A 102 -2.81 8.49 16.44
CA ASP A 102 -3.75 9.40 15.78
C ASP A 102 -3.32 9.67 14.34
N LEU A 103 -2.01 9.84 14.12
CA LEU A 103 -1.46 10.04 12.78
C LEU A 103 -1.59 8.78 11.92
N LEU A 104 -1.33 7.59 12.50
CA LEU A 104 -1.53 6.32 11.81
C LEU A 104 -3.00 6.09 11.44
N GLU A 105 -3.95 6.46 12.30
CA GLU A 105 -5.37 6.41 11.98
C GLU A 105 -5.69 7.31 10.79
N LYS A 106 -5.16 8.54 10.76
CA LYS A 106 -5.34 9.47 9.63
C LYS A 106 -4.74 8.95 8.33
N GLU A 107 -3.58 8.29 8.37
CA GLU A 107 -3.04 7.63 7.19
C GLU A 107 -3.88 6.44 6.75
N ALA A 108 -4.39 5.63 7.68
CA ALA A 108 -5.28 4.50 7.38
C ALA A 108 -6.58 4.96 6.69
N GLU A 109 -7.17 6.06 7.17
CA GLU A 109 -8.31 6.74 6.56
C GLU A 109 -7.96 7.28 5.17
N PHE A 110 -6.80 7.92 5.01
CA PHE A 110 -6.34 8.43 3.72
C PHE A 110 -6.16 7.31 2.70
N TYR A 111 -5.52 6.20 3.05
CA TYR A 111 -5.33 5.07 2.14
C TYR A 111 -6.60 4.24 1.94
N ASP A 112 -7.69 4.55 2.67
CA ASP A 112 -8.99 3.89 2.58
C ASP A 112 -8.87 2.38 2.85
N ILE A 113 -8.13 2.02 3.92
CA ILE A 113 -7.94 0.63 4.37
C ILE A 113 -8.75 0.46 5.66
N GLN A 114 -10.03 0.08 5.51
CA GLN A 114 -11.00 0.02 6.61
C GLN A 114 -10.59 -0.96 7.71
N GLU A 115 -9.96 -2.07 7.34
CA GLU A 115 -9.43 -3.07 8.24
C GLU A 115 -8.30 -2.52 9.12
N LEU A 116 -7.45 -1.65 8.56
CA LEU A 116 -6.40 -0.97 9.31
C LEU A 116 -6.99 0.08 10.24
N VAL A 117 -7.98 0.87 9.80
CA VAL A 117 -8.67 1.85 10.67
C VAL A 117 -9.25 1.15 11.90
N LYS A 118 -9.93 0.01 11.69
CA LYS A 118 -10.46 -0.81 12.79
C LYS A 118 -9.33 -1.31 13.69
N ALA A 119 -8.26 -1.86 13.13
CA ALA A 119 -7.13 -2.35 13.90
C ALA A 119 -6.47 -1.25 14.76
N VAL A 120 -6.26 -0.04 14.22
CA VAL A 120 -5.68 1.09 14.96
C VAL A 120 -6.57 1.52 16.13
N ARG A 121 -7.90 1.64 15.91
CA ARG A 121 -8.85 1.98 16.97
C ARG A 121 -8.90 0.92 18.07
N THR A 122 -8.85 -0.35 17.70
CA THR A 122 -8.81 -1.45 18.68
C THR A 122 -7.50 -1.45 19.45
N TRP A 123 -6.36 -1.24 18.79
CA TRP A 123 -5.05 -1.11 19.45
C TRP A 123 -5.01 0.07 20.43
N GLY A 124 -5.60 1.22 20.08
CA GLY A 124 -5.72 2.36 20.99
C GLY A 124 -6.58 2.08 22.23
N LYS A 125 -7.56 1.17 22.12
CA LYS A 125 -8.47 0.80 23.22
C LYS A 125 -7.92 -0.32 24.12
N TYR A 126 -7.17 -1.27 23.57
CA TYR A 126 -6.76 -2.50 24.27
C TYR A 126 -5.25 -2.78 24.27
N GLY A 127 -4.44 -1.98 23.56
CA GLY A 127 -3.00 -2.18 23.42
C GLY A 127 -2.63 -3.36 22.50
N CYS A 128 -1.40 -3.85 22.63
CA CYS A 128 -0.86 -4.99 21.89
C CYS A 128 -1.46 -6.33 22.37
N GLN A 129 -2.75 -6.54 22.15
CA GLN A 129 -3.37 -7.87 22.26
C GLN A 129 -3.74 -8.39 20.86
N PRO A 130 -3.59 -9.69 20.58
CA PRO A 130 -3.97 -10.26 19.31
C PRO A 130 -5.47 -10.03 19.07
N VAL A 131 -5.81 -9.31 18.01
CA VAL A 131 -7.19 -9.17 17.55
C VAL A 131 -7.52 -10.38 16.69
N ASP A 132 -8.20 -11.36 17.28
CA ASP A 132 -8.74 -12.49 16.53
C ASP A 132 -9.89 -11.99 15.64
N PHE A 133 -9.65 -11.95 14.32
CA PHE A 133 -10.67 -11.55 13.34
C PHE A 133 -11.58 -12.72 12.92
N ASN A 134 -11.46 -13.88 13.58
CA ASN A 134 -12.10 -15.12 13.14
C ASN A 134 -13.19 -15.67 14.09
N GLU A 135 -13.84 -14.83 14.89
CA GLU A 135 -14.99 -15.26 15.70
C GLU A 135 -16.22 -14.35 15.55
N GLU A 136 -17.24 -14.83 14.82
CA GLU A 136 -18.63 -14.35 14.87
C GLU A 136 -19.31 -14.65 16.22
N ARG A 137 -18.63 -14.49 17.37
CA ARG A 137 -19.24 -14.81 18.66
C ARG A 137 -18.84 -13.82 19.75
N ILE A 138 -19.89 -13.16 20.24
CA ILE A 138 -20.05 -12.55 21.57
C ILE A 138 -19.55 -11.10 21.67
N TRP A 139 -20.48 -10.17 21.47
CA TRP A 139 -20.80 -9.19 22.51
C TRP A 139 -22.31 -9.25 22.72
N PHE A 140 -22.75 -9.53 23.95
CA PHE A 140 -24.15 -9.51 24.38
C PHE A 140 -24.81 -8.15 24.10
#